data_AF-A0A2E8FET8-F1
#
_entry.id   AF-A0A2E8FET8-F1
#
_cell.length_a   1.000
_cell.length_b   1.000
_cell.length_c   1.000
_cell.angle_alpha   90.00
_cell.angle_beta   90.00
_cell.angle_gamma   90.00
#
_symmetry.space_group_name_H-M   'P 1'
#
loop_
_entity.id
_entity.type
_entity.pdbx_description
1 polymer ?
#
loop_
_entity_poly.entity_id
_entity_poly.type
_entity_poly.pdbx_seq_one_letter_code
_entity_poly.pdbx_strand_id
1 'polypeptide(L)'
;MDTRYLPHDRFLVVGAGLAGGDAYAWVNRTVGNWLSTFGEAPSPDRIYDRLSDLAADIPADADGLICTPSFRGTRRGPMDRGLFQGITFDNFTPGHVARAVLSGIAEGFAWFLENAGEAGPSGCQRIVGSGNGLRHNRLLIDSLASRFGRPVYMTEHAQEAAVGAALLAGAECGVWTDLEAAGQSIRLVRHDRTGSRDGIE
;
A
#
# COMPACT_ATOMS: atom_id res chain seq x y z
N MET A 1 -6.80 -14.12 -7.89
CA MET A 1 -5.47 -13.87 -8.44
C MET A 1 -5.61 -13.89 -9.94
N ASP A 2 -4.98 -12.94 -10.61
CA ASP A 2 -4.83 -12.94 -12.07
C ASP A 2 -3.39 -13.34 -12.40
N THR A 3 -3.15 -13.85 -13.60
CA THR A 3 -1.79 -14.07 -14.12
C THR A 3 -1.55 -13.06 -15.24
N ARG A 4 -0.41 -12.36 -15.18
CA ARG A 4 0.01 -11.39 -16.21
C ARG A 4 1.30 -11.86 -16.86
N TYR A 5 1.44 -11.64 -18.15
CA TYR A 5 2.67 -11.96 -18.87
C TYR A 5 3.82 -11.05 -18.42
N LEU A 6 5.00 -11.63 -18.24
CA LEU A 6 6.27 -10.95 -18.14
C LEU A 6 7.17 -11.49 -19.26
N PRO A 7 7.88 -10.65 -20.03
CA PRO A 7 8.74 -11.11 -21.12
C PRO A 7 9.69 -12.25 -20.74
N HIS A 8 10.02 -13.06 -21.75
CA HIS A 8 10.89 -14.24 -21.65
C HIS A 8 10.24 -15.43 -20.91
N ASP A 9 9.02 -15.80 -21.33
CA ASP A 9 8.23 -16.93 -20.79
C ASP A 9 8.01 -16.90 -19.28
N ARG A 10 7.96 -15.70 -18.70
CA ARG A 10 7.69 -15.48 -17.28
C ARG A 10 6.27 -14.98 -17.07
N PHE A 11 5.79 -15.14 -15.85
CA PHE A 11 4.47 -14.69 -15.46
C PHE A 11 4.51 -14.02 -14.09
N LEU A 12 3.66 -13.00 -13.92
CA LEU A 12 3.40 -12.33 -12.65
C LEU A 12 2.08 -12.83 -12.09
N VAL A 13 2.10 -13.21 -10.82
CA VAL A 13 0.89 -13.54 -10.06
C VAL A 13 0.40 -12.27 -9.40
N VAL A 14 -0.82 -11.86 -9.75
CA VAL A 14 -1.35 -10.53 -9.44
C VAL A 14 -2.55 -10.62 -8.51
N GLY A 15 -2.37 -10.06 -7.32
CA GLY A 15 -3.45 -9.66 -6.43
C GLY A 15 -3.81 -8.22 -6.70
N ALA A 16 -5.09 -7.93 -6.97
CA ALA A 16 -5.53 -6.57 -7.26
C ALA A 16 -6.87 -6.27 -6.59
N GLY A 17 -6.78 -5.49 -5.52
CA GLY A 17 -7.94 -4.94 -4.81
C GLY A 17 -8.60 -3.81 -5.59
N LEU A 18 -9.84 -3.49 -5.21
CA LEU A 18 -10.60 -2.37 -5.79
C LEU A 18 -10.48 -1.08 -4.99
N ALA A 19 -9.94 -1.15 -3.77
CA ALA A 19 -9.78 -0.02 -2.86
C ALA A 19 -8.45 -0.12 -2.08
N GLY A 20 -7.35 0.26 -2.74
CA GLY A 20 -6.04 0.46 -2.10
C GLY A 20 -5.95 1.88 -1.54
N GLY A 21 -5.15 2.74 -2.16
CA GLY A 21 -5.03 4.16 -1.76
C GLY A 21 -6.36 4.93 -1.74
N ASP A 22 -7.35 4.55 -2.55
CA ASP A 22 -8.69 5.18 -2.52
C ASP A 22 -9.42 4.94 -1.19
N ALA A 23 -9.10 3.87 -0.45
CA ALA A 23 -9.67 3.64 0.88
C ALA A 23 -9.20 4.71 1.89
N TYR A 24 -7.92 5.10 1.84
CA TYR A 24 -7.42 6.19 2.66
C TYR A 24 -7.93 7.56 2.17
N ALA A 25 -8.03 7.74 0.85
CA ALA A 25 -8.65 8.93 0.28
C ALA A 25 -10.13 9.08 0.67
N TRP A 26 -10.84 7.97 0.85
CA TRP A 26 -12.20 7.96 1.38
C TRP A 26 -12.27 8.50 2.82
N VAL A 27 -11.30 8.17 3.69
CA VAL A 27 -11.24 8.73 5.05
C VAL A 27 -11.11 10.25 4.99
N ASN A 28 -10.18 10.75 4.17
CA ASN A 28 -9.97 12.18 3.97
C ASN A 28 -11.25 12.90 3.50
N ARG A 29 -11.89 12.39 2.44
CA ARG A 29 -13.14 12.95 1.92
C ARG A 29 -14.26 12.91 2.95
N THR A 30 -14.37 11.83 3.72
CA THR A 30 -15.40 11.67 4.75
C THR A 30 -15.24 12.70 5.87
N VAL A 31 -14.01 12.89 6.36
CA VAL A 31 -13.70 13.92 7.35
C VAL A 31 -13.99 15.32 6.81
N GLY A 32 -13.56 15.62 5.58
CA GLY A 32 -13.86 16.90 4.94
C GLY A 32 -15.35 17.17 4.81
N ASN A 33 -16.12 16.16 4.41
CA ASN A 33 -17.58 16.26 4.32
C ASN A 33 -18.22 16.53 5.69
N TRP A 34 -17.80 15.84 6.74
CA TRP A 34 -18.31 16.10 8.10
C TRP A 34 -17.96 17.51 8.58
N LEU A 35 -16.72 17.97 8.39
CA LEU A 35 -16.31 19.31 8.77
C LEU A 35 -17.13 20.39 8.04
N SER A 36 -17.47 20.15 6.76
CA SER A 36 -18.29 21.07 5.98
C SER A 36 -19.70 21.27 6.54
N THR A 37 -20.27 20.29 7.24
CA THR A 37 -21.59 20.45 7.88
C THR A 37 -21.55 21.43 9.06
N PHE A 38 -20.36 21.75 9.56
CA PHE A 38 -20.12 22.74 10.61
C PHE A 38 -19.53 24.05 10.07
N GLY A 39 -19.45 24.23 8.75
CA GLY A 39 -18.91 25.43 8.12
C GLY A 39 -17.38 25.45 7.97
N GLU A 40 -16.70 24.34 8.27
CA GLU A 40 -15.25 24.19 8.12
C GLU A 40 -14.92 23.54 6.78
N ALA A 41 -14.02 24.15 6.00
CA ALA A 41 -13.62 23.65 4.68
C ALA A 41 -12.08 23.57 4.54
N PRO A 42 -11.39 22.73 5.35
CA PRO A 42 -9.96 22.55 5.20
C PRO A 42 -9.61 21.89 3.85
N SER A 43 -8.42 22.19 3.33
CA SER A 43 -7.92 21.53 2.13
C SER A 43 -7.69 20.02 2.36
N PRO A 44 -7.77 19.18 1.32
CA PRO A 44 -7.45 17.76 1.42
C PRO A 44 -6.08 17.51 2.03
N ASP A 45 -5.06 18.29 1.66
CA ASP A 45 -3.69 18.14 2.19
C ASP A 45 -3.65 18.36 3.70
N ARG A 46 -4.33 19.41 4.21
CA ARG A 46 -4.43 19.67 5.65
C ARG A 46 -5.11 18.52 6.38
N ILE A 47 -6.12 17.90 5.78
CA ILE A 47 -6.79 16.73 6.36
C ILE A 47 -5.84 15.53 6.38
N TYR A 48 -5.08 15.27 5.32
CA TYR A 48 -4.13 14.16 5.29
C TYR A 48 -3.03 14.32 6.32
N ASP A 49 -2.44 15.51 6.43
CA ASP A 49 -1.40 15.81 7.43
C ASP A 49 -1.95 15.56 8.82
N ARG A 50 -3.15 16.07 9.13
CA ARG A 50 -3.76 15.88 10.44
C ARG A 50 -4.12 14.43 10.73
N LEU A 51 -4.63 13.68 9.75
CA LEU A 51 -4.92 12.25 9.91
C LEU A 51 -3.64 11.45 10.12
N SER A 52 -2.56 11.79 9.42
CA SER A 52 -1.26 11.16 9.59
C SER A 52 -0.71 11.38 11.00
N ASP A 53 -0.76 12.62 11.51
CA ASP A 53 -0.32 12.94 12.87
C ASP A 53 -1.14 12.17 13.91
N LEU A 54 -2.48 12.23 13.81
CA LEU A 54 -3.37 11.56 14.75
C LEU A 54 -3.17 10.04 14.75
N ALA A 55 -3.02 9.43 13.57
CA ALA A 55 -2.84 7.98 13.44
C ALA A 55 -1.44 7.50 13.86
N ALA A 56 -0.45 8.39 13.94
CA ALA A 56 0.88 8.08 14.43
C ALA A 56 0.89 7.85 15.95
N ASP A 57 0.01 8.54 16.69
CA ASP A 57 -0.15 8.39 18.14
C ASP A 57 -1.01 7.17 18.51
N ILE A 58 -1.70 6.55 17.55
CA ILE A 58 -2.53 5.37 17.79
C ILE A 58 -1.68 4.09 17.76
N PRO A 59 -1.88 3.14 18.70
CA PRO A 59 -1.28 1.82 18.67
C PRO A 59 -1.49 1.08 17.34
N ALA A 60 -0.61 0.13 17.03
CA ALA A 60 -0.61 -0.55 15.73
C ALA A 60 -1.88 -1.36 15.46
N ASP A 61 -2.52 -1.88 16.51
CA ASP A 61 -3.78 -2.61 16.51
C ASP A 61 -5.02 -1.70 16.61
N ALA A 62 -4.82 -0.37 16.57
CA ALA A 62 -5.87 0.64 16.67
C ALA A 62 -6.82 0.41 17.84
N ASP A 63 -6.28 -0.03 18.99
CA ASP A 63 -7.05 -0.35 20.21
C ASP A 63 -8.24 -1.29 19.91
N GLY A 64 -8.01 -2.27 19.04
CA GLY A 64 -8.99 -3.28 18.64
C GLY A 64 -9.94 -2.86 17.51
N LEU A 65 -9.84 -1.64 16.97
CA LEU A 65 -10.61 -1.23 15.81
C LEU A 65 -10.06 -1.88 14.52
N ILE A 66 -10.87 -2.73 13.90
CA ILE A 66 -10.50 -3.43 12.66
C ILE A 66 -11.31 -2.84 11.50
N CYS A 67 -10.64 -2.53 10.39
CA CYS A 67 -11.29 -2.15 9.14
C CYS A 67 -11.04 -3.18 8.04
N THR A 68 -12.11 -3.65 7.40
CA THR A 68 -12.04 -4.34 6.09
C THR A 68 -12.43 -3.34 5.01
N PRO A 69 -11.49 -2.77 4.22
CA PRO A 69 -11.75 -1.63 3.35
C PRO A 69 -12.40 -1.99 2.00
N SER A 70 -13.37 -2.90 1.99
CA SER A 70 -14.11 -3.35 0.79
C SER A 70 -15.15 -2.32 0.31
N PHE A 71 -14.84 -1.01 0.36
CA PHE A 71 -15.79 0.07 0.09
C PHE A 71 -16.38 0.04 -1.33
N ARG A 72 -15.64 -0.51 -2.29
CA ARG A 72 -16.08 -0.72 -3.68
C ARG A 72 -16.41 -2.19 -3.99
N GLY A 73 -16.59 -3.01 -2.96
CA GLY A 73 -16.60 -4.47 -3.07
C GLY A 73 -15.24 -5.04 -3.41
N THR A 74 -15.23 -6.33 -3.72
CA THR A 74 -14.06 -7.07 -4.19
C THR A 74 -14.36 -7.70 -5.55
N ARG A 75 -13.33 -8.15 -6.26
CA ARG A 75 -13.54 -8.84 -7.55
C ARG A 75 -14.27 -10.18 -7.41
N ARG A 76 -14.20 -10.81 -6.23
CA ARG A 76 -14.89 -12.08 -5.94
C ARG A 76 -16.24 -11.84 -5.26
N GLY A 77 -16.37 -10.77 -4.50
CA GLY A 77 -17.61 -10.32 -3.86
C GLY A 77 -17.92 -8.87 -4.24
N PRO A 78 -18.55 -8.62 -5.40
CA PRO A 78 -18.92 -7.26 -5.83
C PRO A 78 -19.91 -6.57 -4.86
N MET A 79 -20.64 -7.37 -4.09
CA MET A 79 -21.61 -6.90 -3.10
C MET A 79 -20.99 -6.65 -1.72
N ASP A 80 -19.72 -7.01 -1.51
CA ASP A 80 -19.01 -6.73 -0.25
C ASP A 80 -18.96 -5.22 -0.01
N ARG A 81 -18.98 -4.80 1.26
CA ARG A 81 -18.89 -3.40 1.65
C ARG A 81 -17.85 -3.22 2.75
N GLY A 82 -17.41 -1.99 2.92
CA GLY A 82 -16.49 -1.63 4.00
C GLY A 82 -17.10 -1.98 5.36
N LEU A 83 -16.29 -2.55 6.24
CA LEU A 83 -16.71 -3.00 7.57
C LEU A 83 -15.74 -2.46 8.62
N PHE A 84 -16.29 -1.92 9.71
CA PHE A 84 -15.56 -1.63 10.93
C PHE A 84 -16.06 -2.54 12.04
N GLN A 85 -15.15 -3.20 12.76
CA GLN A 85 -15.44 -4.09 13.87
C GLN A 85 -14.64 -3.69 15.10
N GLY A 86 -15.16 -4.01 16.29
CA GLY A 86 -14.47 -3.69 17.55
C GLY A 86 -14.63 -2.24 18.02
N ILE A 87 -15.66 -1.54 17.54
CA ILE A 87 -15.95 -0.16 17.95
C ILE A 87 -16.27 -0.12 19.46
N THR A 88 -15.54 0.73 20.18
CA THR A 88 -15.78 1.13 21.57
C THR A 88 -16.08 2.63 21.62
N PHE A 89 -16.37 3.16 22.81
CA PHE A 89 -16.55 4.60 23.01
C PHE A 89 -15.27 5.41 22.76
N ASP A 90 -14.10 4.78 22.90
CA ASP A 90 -12.81 5.48 22.91
C ASP A 90 -12.01 5.30 21.61
N ASN A 91 -12.27 4.23 20.84
CA ASN A 91 -11.43 3.83 19.71
C ASN A 91 -11.98 4.20 18.32
N PHE A 92 -13.02 5.04 18.22
CA PHE A 92 -13.62 5.43 16.94
C PHE A 92 -13.39 6.91 16.60
N THR A 93 -12.15 7.37 16.80
CA THR A 93 -11.71 8.72 16.45
C THR A 93 -11.10 8.77 15.03
N PRO A 94 -10.91 9.96 14.41
CA PRO A 94 -10.30 10.05 13.09
C PRO A 94 -8.92 9.39 13.00
N GLY A 95 -8.10 9.47 14.06
CA GLY A 95 -6.80 8.80 14.14
C GLY A 95 -6.92 7.28 14.11
N HIS A 96 -7.86 6.72 14.88
CA HIS A 96 -8.11 5.27 14.90
C HIS A 96 -8.68 4.77 13.58
N VAL A 97 -9.64 5.50 12.99
CA VAL A 97 -10.20 5.15 11.68
C VAL A 97 -9.12 5.17 10.61
N ALA A 98 -8.26 6.19 10.58
CA ALA A 98 -7.12 6.25 9.69
C ALA A 98 -6.17 5.05 9.92
N ARG A 99 -5.80 4.76 11.17
CA ARG A 99 -4.92 3.64 11.51
C ARG A 99 -5.50 2.29 11.08
N ALA A 100 -6.76 2.04 11.41
CA ALA A 100 -7.48 0.81 11.09
C ALA A 100 -7.61 0.62 9.57
N VAL A 101 -7.89 1.69 8.80
CA VAL A 101 -7.96 1.62 7.33
C VAL A 101 -6.60 1.28 6.73
N LEU A 102 -5.51 1.89 7.20
CA LEU A 102 -4.17 1.59 6.69
C LEU A 102 -3.74 0.15 7.00
N SER A 103 -3.99 -0.33 8.21
CA SER A 103 -3.77 -1.74 8.58
C SER A 103 -4.66 -2.68 7.76
N GLY A 104 -5.92 -2.31 7.51
CA GLY A 104 -6.84 -3.07 6.67
C GLY A 104 -6.40 -3.16 5.19
N ILE A 105 -5.78 -2.11 4.66
CA ILE A 105 -5.16 -2.15 3.32
C ILE A 105 -4.00 -3.16 3.30
N ALA A 106 -3.13 -3.14 4.32
CA ALA A 106 -2.03 -4.10 4.45
C ALA A 106 -2.53 -5.54 4.58
N GLU A 107 -3.60 -5.77 5.36
CA GLU A 107 -4.26 -7.07 5.48
C GLU A 107 -4.80 -7.55 4.12
N GLY A 108 -5.45 -6.66 3.35
CA GLY A 108 -5.93 -6.98 2.02
C GLY A 108 -4.82 -7.42 1.05
N PHE A 109 -3.63 -6.83 1.16
CA PHE A 109 -2.48 -7.28 0.37
C PHE A 109 -1.97 -8.65 0.83
N ALA A 110 -1.88 -8.88 2.14
CA ALA A 110 -1.43 -10.16 2.67
C ALA A 110 -2.39 -11.30 2.33
N TRP A 111 -3.69 -11.02 2.34
CA TRP A 111 -4.72 -11.97 1.90
C TRP A 111 -4.44 -12.49 0.48
N PHE A 112 -4.02 -11.64 -0.45
CA PHE A 112 -3.68 -12.09 -1.81
C PHE A 112 -2.50 -13.07 -1.84
N LEU A 113 -1.48 -12.84 -1.01
CA LEU A 113 -0.32 -13.71 -0.93
C LEU A 113 -0.70 -15.07 -0.31
N GLU A 114 -1.45 -15.04 0.79
CA GLU A 114 -1.90 -16.22 1.52
C GLU A 114 -2.88 -17.08 0.70
N ASN A 115 -3.66 -16.43 -0.18
CA ASN A 115 -4.63 -17.09 -1.06
C ASN A 115 -4.11 -17.30 -2.49
N ALA A 116 -2.80 -17.16 -2.72
CA ALA A 116 -2.20 -17.42 -4.03
C ALA A 116 -2.10 -18.92 -4.36
N GLY A 117 -2.24 -19.81 -3.38
CA GLY A 117 -2.16 -21.25 -3.56
C GLY A 117 -0.80 -21.68 -4.14
N GLU A 118 -0.81 -22.66 -5.04
CA GLU A 118 0.41 -23.14 -5.74
C GLU A 118 1.04 -22.07 -6.65
N ALA A 119 0.29 -21.03 -7.03
CA ALA A 119 0.82 -19.90 -7.79
C ALA A 119 1.54 -18.87 -6.88
N GLY A 120 1.46 -19.03 -5.55
CA GLY A 120 2.17 -18.17 -4.63
C GLY A 120 3.69 -18.32 -4.76
N PRO A 121 4.48 -17.24 -4.62
CA PRO A 121 5.93 -17.33 -4.65
C PRO A 121 6.43 -18.15 -3.45
N SER A 122 7.20 -19.20 -3.72
CA SER A 122 7.96 -19.93 -2.70
C SER A 122 9.19 -19.09 -2.31
N GLY A 123 9.19 -18.55 -1.08
CA GLY A 123 10.32 -17.79 -0.57
C GLY A 123 10.35 -16.33 -1.04
N CYS A 124 9.26 -15.58 -0.85
CA CYS A 124 9.32 -14.12 -0.88
C CYS A 124 10.52 -13.65 -0.03
N GLN A 125 11.37 -12.76 -0.55
CA GLN A 125 12.55 -12.25 0.17
C GLN A 125 12.33 -10.83 0.68
N ARG A 126 11.61 -10.01 -0.08
CA ARG A 126 11.42 -8.57 0.15
C ARG A 126 10.08 -8.09 -0.39
N ILE A 127 9.56 -7.02 0.19
CA ILE A 127 8.40 -6.29 -0.32
C ILE A 127 8.90 -5.05 -1.05
N VAL A 128 8.52 -4.87 -2.32
CA VAL A 128 8.85 -3.66 -3.09
C VAL A 128 7.57 -2.87 -3.34
N GLY A 129 7.55 -1.63 -2.87
CA GLY A 129 6.45 -0.68 -3.01
C GLY A 129 6.71 0.34 -4.10
N SER A 130 5.63 0.85 -4.68
CA SER A 130 5.65 1.98 -5.63
C SER A 130 4.39 2.82 -5.49
N GLY A 131 4.42 4.03 -6.05
CA GLY A 131 3.26 4.92 -6.14
C GLY A 131 3.01 5.79 -4.91
N ASN A 132 2.23 6.85 -5.13
CA ASN A 132 2.03 7.94 -4.19
C ASN A 132 1.40 7.53 -2.86
N GLY A 133 0.53 6.51 -2.88
CA GLY A 133 -0.09 5.99 -1.67
C GLY A 133 0.92 5.50 -0.65
N LEU A 134 2.03 4.89 -1.08
CA LEU A 134 3.13 4.48 -0.21
C LEU A 134 4.10 5.64 0.03
N ARG A 135 4.45 6.36 -1.04
CA ARG A 135 5.45 7.44 -0.99
C ARG A 135 5.13 8.53 0.02
N HIS A 136 3.85 8.86 0.17
CA HIS A 136 3.38 9.92 1.06
C HIS A 136 2.73 9.38 2.35
N ASN A 137 2.80 8.09 2.62
CA ASN A 137 2.16 7.50 3.80
C ASN A 137 3.10 6.52 4.51
N ARG A 138 3.85 7.05 5.48
CA ARG A 138 4.77 6.25 6.30
C ARG A 138 4.03 5.20 7.13
N LEU A 139 2.84 5.50 7.62
CA LEU A 139 2.05 4.55 8.40
C LEU A 139 1.60 3.35 7.55
N LEU A 140 1.30 3.54 6.26
CA LEU A 140 1.02 2.43 5.36
C LEU A 140 2.25 1.54 5.15
N ILE A 141 3.43 2.15 5.01
CA ILE A 141 4.70 1.42 4.92
C ILE A 141 4.92 0.59 6.19
N ASP A 142 4.70 1.18 7.36
CA ASP A 142 4.87 0.49 8.65
C ASP A 142 3.85 -0.64 8.82
N SER A 143 2.59 -0.42 8.44
CA SER A 143 1.54 -1.47 8.45
C SER A 143 1.90 -2.62 7.52
N LEU A 144 2.40 -2.36 6.32
CA LEU A 144 2.91 -3.40 5.42
C LEU A 144 4.11 -4.13 6.02
N ALA A 145 5.10 -3.39 6.52
CA ALA A 145 6.30 -4.00 7.08
C ALA A 145 5.98 -4.92 8.27
N SER A 146 5.09 -4.46 9.14
CA SER A 146 4.58 -5.24 10.27
C SER A 146 3.80 -6.45 9.79
N ARG A 147 2.88 -6.28 8.83
CA ARG A 147 1.99 -7.37 8.37
C ARG A 147 2.74 -8.48 7.62
N PHE A 148 3.75 -8.11 6.84
CA PHE A 148 4.56 -9.08 6.09
C PHE A 148 5.78 -9.58 6.87
N GLY A 149 6.07 -9.01 8.05
CA GLY A 149 7.27 -9.32 8.83
C GLY A 149 8.57 -9.02 8.08
N ARG A 150 8.54 -8.05 7.16
CA ARG A 150 9.60 -7.79 6.18
C ARG A 150 9.77 -6.30 5.92
N PRO A 151 10.99 -5.82 5.67
CA PRO A 151 11.18 -4.43 5.24
C PRO A 151 10.51 -4.17 3.88
N VAL A 152 9.98 -2.96 3.74
CA VAL A 152 9.44 -2.45 2.48
C VAL A 152 10.53 -1.59 1.82
N TYR A 153 10.78 -1.88 0.54
CA TYR A 153 11.72 -1.15 -0.29
C TYR A 153 10.95 -0.29 -1.28
N MET A 154 11.46 0.89 -1.58
CA MET A 154 10.95 1.74 -2.65
C MET A 154 12.08 2.15 -3.58
N THR A 155 11.77 2.39 -4.84
CA THR A 155 12.73 3.00 -5.76
C THR A 155 12.78 4.52 -5.57
N GLU A 156 13.94 5.10 -5.88
CA GLU A 156 14.14 6.56 -5.93
C GLU A 156 13.39 7.21 -7.09
N HIS A 157 12.99 6.42 -8.09
CA HIS A 157 12.23 6.92 -9.22
C HIS A 157 10.76 7.18 -8.85
N ALA A 158 10.24 8.33 -9.26
CA ALA A 158 8.83 8.69 -9.07
C ALA A 158 7.91 8.21 -10.22
N GLN A 159 8.49 7.72 -11.32
CA GLN A 159 7.77 7.27 -12.51
C GLN A 159 8.10 5.79 -12.79
N GLU A 160 7.76 4.91 -11.86
CA GLU A 160 8.21 3.51 -11.83
C GLU A 160 7.76 2.73 -13.07
N ALA A 161 6.54 2.97 -13.57
CA ALA A 161 6.05 2.34 -14.79
C ALA A 161 6.82 2.78 -16.03
N ALA A 162 7.17 4.06 -16.14
CA ALA A 162 7.94 4.59 -17.27
C ALA A 162 9.38 4.04 -17.24
N VAL A 163 9.99 3.97 -16.06
CA VAL A 163 11.30 3.35 -15.86
C VAL A 163 11.26 1.87 -16.27
N GLY A 164 10.24 1.11 -15.84
CA GLY A 164 10.08 -0.29 -16.24
C GLY A 164 9.96 -0.47 -17.76
N ALA A 165 9.23 0.42 -18.44
CA ALA A 165 9.13 0.41 -19.90
C ALA A 165 10.47 0.71 -20.58
N ALA A 166 11.23 1.69 -20.07
CA ALA A 166 12.54 2.04 -20.60
C ALA A 166 13.58 0.92 -20.39
N LEU A 167 13.57 0.26 -19.22
CA LEU A 167 14.44 -0.89 -18.93
C LEU A 167 14.14 -2.06 -19.85
N LEU A 168 12.85 -2.36 -20.09
CA LEU A 168 12.46 -3.40 -21.03
C LEU A 168 12.95 -3.08 -22.45
N ALA A 169 12.68 -1.87 -22.95
CA ALA A 169 13.13 -1.47 -24.28
C ALA A 169 14.67 -1.50 -24.41
N GLY A 170 15.38 -1.06 -23.37
CA GLY A 170 16.84 -1.09 -23.34
C GLY A 170 17.42 -2.51 -23.36
N ALA A 171 16.80 -3.46 -22.67
CA ALA A 171 17.20 -4.87 -22.74
C ALA A 171 17.04 -5.43 -24.17
N GLU A 172 15.90 -5.17 -24.82
CA GLU A 172 15.66 -5.60 -26.21
C GLU A 172 16.58 -4.91 -27.24
N CYS A 173 17.09 -3.72 -26.92
CA CYS A 173 18.04 -2.97 -27.74
C CYS A 173 19.52 -3.25 -27.39
N GLY A 174 19.80 -4.16 -26.45
CA GLY A 174 21.16 -4.52 -26.05
C GLY A 174 21.89 -3.48 -25.19
N VAL A 175 21.17 -2.52 -24.60
CA VAL A 175 21.72 -1.61 -23.57
C VAL A 175 22.07 -2.39 -22.30
N TRP A 176 21.24 -3.38 -21.97
CA TRP A 176 21.51 -4.40 -20.97
C TRP A 176 21.61 -5.77 -21.66
N THR A 177 22.32 -6.71 -21.03
CA THR A 177 22.46 -8.08 -21.55
C THR A 177 21.13 -8.82 -21.60
N ASP A 178 20.26 -8.57 -20.63
CA ASP A 178 18.93 -9.14 -20.53
C ASP A 178 18.05 -8.30 -19.56
N LEU A 179 16.79 -8.71 -19.41
CA LEU A 179 15.83 -8.05 -18.52
C LEU A 179 16.20 -8.21 -17.02
N GLU A 180 16.97 -9.24 -16.65
CA GLU A 180 17.40 -9.43 -15.26
C GLU A 180 18.48 -8.40 -14.88
N ALA A 181 19.50 -8.23 -15.72
CA ALA A 181 20.53 -7.21 -15.59
C ALA A 181 19.91 -5.79 -15.59
N ALA A 182 18.92 -5.54 -16.44
CA ALA A 182 18.17 -4.29 -16.42
C ALA A 182 17.45 -4.08 -15.08
N GLY A 183 16.80 -5.11 -14.53
CA GLY A 183 16.13 -5.06 -13.23
C GLY A 183 17.09 -4.86 -12.05
N GLN A 184 18.29 -5.42 -12.11
CA GLN A 184 19.34 -5.25 -11.08
C GLN A 184 19.89 -3.81 -11.03
N SER A 185 19.73 -3.03 -12.10
CA SER A 185 20.10 -1.60 -12.09
C SER A 185 19.16 -0.71 -11.27
N ILE A 186 18.00 -1.23 -10.86
CA ILE A 186 17.02 -0.47 -10.08
C ILE A 186 17.53 -0.31 -8.65
N ARG A 187 17.88 0.92 -8.29
CA ARG A 187 18.23 1.25 -6.91
C ARG A 187 17.00 1.20 -6.01
N LEU A 188 17.07 0.33 -5.00
CA LEU A 188 16.05 0.16 -3.99
C LEU A 188 16.53 0.75 -2.66
N VAL A 189 15.73 1.67 -2.13
CA VAL A 189 15.94 2.30 -0.83
C VAL A 189 15.04 1.60 0.18
N ARG A 190 15.66 1.13 1.26
CA ARG A 190 14.94 0.56 2.39
C ARG A 190 14.22 1.68 3.12
N HIS A 191 12.94 1.49 3.39
CA HIS A 191 12.21 2.35 4.31
C HIS A 191 12.10 1.67 5.67
N ASP A 192 12.86 2.19 6.65
CA ASP A 192 12.84 1.70 8.02
C ASP A 192 11.90 2.49 8.93
N ARG A 193 11.39 1.80 9.95
CA ARG A 193 10.51 2.34 11.01
C ARG A 193 11.08 3.58 11.72
N THR A 194 12.39 3.79 11.68
CA THR A 194 13.12 4.85 12.39
C THR A 194 13.41 6.08 11.53
N GLY A 195 13.03 6.11 10.25
CA GLY A 195 13.26 7.27 9.39
C GLY A 195 14.72 7.46 8.92
N SER A 196 15.64 6.53 9.19
CA SER A 196 16.91 6.50 8.47
C SER A 196 16.71 5.87 7.10
N ARG A 197 17.21 6.55 6.06
CA ARG A 197 17.31 6.02 4.70
C ARG A 197 18.67 5.34 4.60
N ASP A 198 18.76 4.09 4.97
CA ASP A 198 19.99 3.33 4.73
C ASP A 198 19.88 2.67 3.35
N GLY A 199 20.67 3.16 2.41
CA GLY A 199 20.80 2.60 1.07
C GLY A 199 21.53 1.26 1.13
N ILE A 200 21.02 0.27 0.41
CA ILE A 200 21.75 -0.97 0.16
C ILE A 200 22.40 -0.81 -1.22
N GLU A 201 23.74 -0.83 -1.26
CA GLU A 201 24.55 -0.97 -2.48
C GLU A 201 24.34 -2.35 -3.11
#